data_AF-A0A087SW30-F1
#
_entry.id   AF-A0A087SW30-F1
#
_cell.length_a   1.000
_cell.length_b   1.000
_cell.length_c   1.000
_cell.angle_alpha   90.00
_cell.angle_beta   90.00
_cell.angle_gamma   90.00
#
_symmetry.space_group_name_H-M   'P 1'
#
loop_
_entity.id
_entity.type
_entity.pdbx_description
1 polymer ?
#
loop_
_entity_poly.entity_id
_entity_poly.type
_entity_poly.pdbx_seq_one_letter_code
_entity_poly.pdbx_strand_id
1 'polypeptide(L)'
;MSRGRNVEQSFHNETFYLKEDKSEGDKNGWFSDSRNGDSILPPNVGEYIFSFTPKATMSPIARLLVFFVRQNGEIVADSKTFRVQKCLMNKVRLNFPHKKQYPSTEATMLLSASPFSVCGISLVDKNIQILSKDTQFNDEKLFKWMESHDVDSDTEPHRARKHQC
;
A
#
# COMPACT_ATOMS: atom_id res chain seq x y z
N MET A 1 19.29 28.89 1.69
CA MET A 1 18.05 28.90 0.88
C MET A 1 18.15 27.77 -0.14
N SER A 2 17.68 26.57 0.19
CA SER A 2 17.70 25.41 -0.70
C SER A 2 16.27 25.06 -1.06
N ARG A 3 15.93 25.20 -2.34
CA ARG A 3 14.64 24.84 -2.93
C ARG A 3 14.64 23.35 -3.27
N GLY A 4 13.90 22.55 -2.51
CA GLY A 4 13.59 21.16 -2.89
C GLY A 4 12.55 21.14 -4.01
N ARG A 5 12.82 20.39 -5.07
CA ARG A 5 11.90 20.18 -6.20
C ARG A 5 11.31 18.78 -6.03
N ASN A 6 9.98 18.69 -5.93
CA ASN A 6 9.24 17.45 -5.70
C ASN A 6 9.23 16.58 -6.96
N VAL A 7 9.58 15.29 -6.83
CA VAL A 7 9.28 14.28 -7.84
C VAL A 7 8.66 13.07 -7.14
N GLU A 8 7.50 12.70 -7.67
CA GLU A 8 6.57 11.65 -7.26
C GLU A 8 6.85 10.33 -7.98
N GLN A 9 6.65 9.19 -7.31
CA GLN A 9 6.09 7.99 -7.94
C GLN A 9 5.14 7.26 -6.97
N SER A 10 3.85 7.58 -7.13
CA SER A 10 2.62 6.79 -6.97
C SER A 10 2.41 5.90 -5.73
N PHE A 11 1.53 6.38 -4.85
CA PHE A 11 0.19 5.77 -4.74
C PHE A 11 -0.85 6.90 -4.86
N HIS A 12 -1.78 6.76 -5.81
CA HIS A 12 -2.71 7.81 -6.21
C HIS A 12 -3.41 8.48 -5.00
N ASN A 13 -3.14 9.78 -4.85
CA ASN A 13 -3.96 10.83 -4.23
C ASN A 13 -3.63 11.33 -2.81
N GLU A 14 -2.46 11.06 -2.22
CA GLU A 14 -2.02 11.82 -1.02
C GLU A 14 -0.55 12.24 -1.08
N THR A 15 -0.31 13.54 -1.31
CA THR A 15 1.00 14.18 -1.23
C THR A 15 1.19 14.71 0.19
N PHE A 16 2.10 14.12 0.96
CA PHE A 16 2.49 14.66 2.26
C PHE A 16 3.62 15.67 2.06
N TYR A 17 3.34 16.95 2.28
CA TYR A 17 4.35 18.01 2.30
C TYR A 17 4.94 18.13 3.70
N LEU A 18 6.27 18.00 3.83
CA LEU A 18 6.97 18.53 5.00
C LEU A 18 6.94 20.05 4.89
N LYS A 19 6.09 20.69 5.70
CA LYS A 19 6.14 22.13 5.91
C LYS A 19 7.25 22.38 6.92
N GLU A 20 8.36 22.95 6.47
CA GLU A 20 9.29 23.59 7.40
C GLU A 20 8.52 24.76 8.04
N ASP A 21 8.14 24.60 9.31
CA ASP A 21 7.72 25.73 10.11
C ASP A 21 8.93 26.64 10.23
N LYS A 22 8.88 27.79 9.54
CA LYS A 22 9.72 28.92 9.88
C LYS A 22 9.37 29.28 11.31
N SER A 23 10.28 29.02 12.24
CA SER A 23 10.25 29.60 13.56
C SER A 23 10.28 31.12 13.39
N GLU A 24 9.08 31.71 13.49
CA GLU A 24 8.88 33.12 13.82
C GLU A 24 9.73 33.39 15.06
N GLY A 25 10.79 34.16 14.89
CA GLY A 25 11.80 34.36 15.92
C GLY A 25 11.21 35.07 17.13
N ASP A 26 11.06 34.33 18.23
CA ASP A 26 10.95 34.93 19.54
C ASP A 26 12.32 35.54 19.88
N LYS A 27 12.41 36.84 19.64
CA LYS A 27 13.52 37.68 20.10
C LYS A 27 13.43 37.64 21.62
N ASN A 28 14.28 36.82 22.27
CA ASN A 28 14.86 37.01 23.62
C ASN A 28 15.53 35.71 24.10
N GLY A 29 16.63 35.32 23.48
CA GLY A 29 17.49 34.24 23.97
C GLY A 29 18.87 34.35 23.36
N TRP A 30 19.81 34.97 24.08
CA TRP A 30 21.20 35.07 23.65
C TRP A 30 21.82 33.66 23.66
N PHE A 31 22.14 33.10 22.49
CA PHE A 31 23.03 31.96 22.37
C PHE A 31 24.35 32.43 21.74
N SER A 32 25.40 32.51 22.57
CA SER A 32 26.76 32.85 22.17
C SER A 32 27.50 31.60 21.69
N ASP A 33 27.91 31.57 20.42
CA ASP A 33 28.86 30.58 19.90
C ASP A 33 30.31 31.09 20.07
N SER A 34 30.97 30.67 21.15
CA SER A 34 32.40 30.86 21.36
C SER A 34 33.15 29.67 20.76
N ARG A 35 33.61 29.82 19.51
CA ARG A 35 34.50 28.85 18.86
C ARG A 35 35.86 28.85 19.55
N ASN A 36 36.08 27.85 20.41
CA ASN A 36 37.39 27.42 20.86
C ASN A 36 37.41 25.89 20.99
N GLY A 37 38.25 25.25 20.16
CA GLY A 37 38.84 23.93 20.42
C GLY A 37 37.89 22.73 20.50
N ASP A 38 38.00 21.83 19.51
CA ASP A 38 37.73 20.39 19.60
C ASP A 38 36.42 19.98 20.31
N SER A 39 35.30 20.08 19.60
CA SER A 39 34.08 19.37 19.98
C SER A 39 33.48 18.73 18.74
N ILE A 40 33.54 17.40 18.70
CA ILE A 40 32.73 16.57 17.83
C ILE A 40 31.28 16.89 18.19
N LEU A 41 30.66 17.83 17.47
CA LEU A 41 29.23 18.09 17.62
C LEU A 41 28.52 16.77 17.35
N PRO A 42 27.68 16.27 18.28
CA PRO A 42 26.88 15.10 17.99
C PRO A 42 26.07 15.41 16.71
N PRO A 43 25.91 14.44 15.80
CA PRO A 43 25.06 14.64 14.64
C PRO A 43 23.71 15.19 15.13
N ASN A 44 23.17 16.20 14.45
CA ASN A 44 21.82 16.68 14.74
C ASN A 44 20.86 15.52 14.48
N VAL A 45 20.50 14.76 15.52
CA VAL A 45 19.56 13.66 15.44
C VAL A 45 18.16 14.25 15.53
N GLY A 46 17.44 14.21 14.42
CA GLY A 46 16.02 14.52 14.37
C GLY A 46 15.21 13.22 14.37
N GLU A 47 14.13 13.19 15.15
CA GLU A 47 13.12 12.13 15.09
C GLU A 47 11.91 12.62 14.31
N TYR A 48 11.37 11.77 13.45
CA TYR A 48 10.14 12.07 12.72
C TYR A 48 9.20 10.87 12.77
N ILE A 49 7.96 11.10 13.22
CA ILE A 49 6.94 10.07 13.36
C ILE A 49 5.98 10.13 12.16
N PHE A 50 6.03 9.11 11.30
CA PHE A 50 5.07 8.93 10.22
C PHE A 50 3.82 8.21 10.72
N SER A 51 2.65 8.83 10.52
CA SER A 51 1.34 8.23 10.84
C SER A 51 0.48 8.15 9.58
N PHE A 52 -0.04 6.96 9.27
CA PHE A 52 -0.96 6.76 8.16
C PHE A 52 -1.96 5.65 8.50
N THR A 53 -3.15 5.72 7.89
CA THR A 53 -4.18 4.70 8.03
C THR A 53 -4.05 3.69 6.89
N PRO A 54 -3.89 2.39 7.18
CA PRO A 54 -3.83 1.36 6.15
C PRO A 54 -5.10 1.36 5.28
N LYS A 55 -4.92 1.41 3.95
CA LYS A 55 -5.99 1.32 2.96
C LYS A 55 -5.99 -0.07 2.31
N ALA A 56 -7.14 -0.53 1.79
CA ALA A 56 -7.24 -1.84 1.12
C ALA A 56 -6.31 -1.97 -0.09
N THR A 57 -5.97 -0.83 -0.71
CA THR A 57 -5.00 -0.74 -1.81
C THR A 57 -3.56 -1.06 -1.41
N MET A 58 -3.24 -1.03 -0.12
CA MET A 58 -1.92 -1.35 0.43
C MET A 58 -1.79 -2.85 0.74
N SER A 59 -2.83 -3.62 0.47
CA SER A 59 -2.88 -5.06 0.70
C SER A 59 -2.31 -5.84 -0.49
N PRO A 60 -1.61 -6.96 -0.27
CA PRO A 60 -1.22 -7.56 1.02
C PRO A 60 0.13 -7.06 1.57
N ILE A 61 0.94 -6.42 0.73
CA ILE A 61 2.27 -5.92 1.05
C ILE A 61 2.34 -4.46 0.62
N ALA A 62 2.92 -3.62 1.47
CA ALA A 62 3.21 -2.22 1.15
C ALA A 62 4.65 -1.88 1.51
N ARG A 63 5.24 -0.95 0.74
CA ARG A 63 6.61 -0.47 0.93
C ARG A 63 6.60 1.04 1.11
N LEU A 64 7.15 1.48 2.22
CA LEU A 64 7.43 2.89 2.50
C LEU A 64 8.85 3.20 2.02
N LEU A 65 9.00 4.23 1.19
CA LEU A 65 10.30 4.78 0.80
C LEU A 65 10.42 6.17 1.40
N VAL A 66 11.51 6.43 2.11
CA VAL A 66 11.85 7.74 2.66
C VAL A 66 13.19 8.15 2.08
N PHE A 67 13.30 9.39 1.63
CA PHE A 67 14.57 9.92 1.11
C PHE A 67 14.79 11.35 1.57
N PHE A 68 16.06 11.74 1.66
CA PHE A 68 16.53 13.05 2.02
C PHE A 68 17.59 13.52 1.03
N VAL A 69 17.45 14.74 0.52
CA VAL A 69 18.39 15.36 -0.41
C VAL A 69 19.26 16.36 0.35
N ARG A 70 20.56 16.10 0.40
CA ARG A 70 21.55 16.97 1.03
C ARG A 70 21.79 18.23 0.18
N GLN A 71 22.38 19.26 0.80
CA GLN A 71 22.68 20.53 0.13
C GLN A 71 23.65 20.37 -1.06
N ASN A 72 24.49 19.34 -1.03
CA ASN A 72 25.42 18.98 -2.11
C ASN A 72 24.75 18.18 -3.25
N GLY A 73 23.45 17.89 -3.15
CA GLY A 73 22.70 17.08 -4.14
C GLY A 73 22.79 15.57 -3.94
N GLU A 74 23.48 15.09 -2.91
CA GLU A 74 23.50 13.66 -2.54
C GLU A 74 22.13 13.24 -1.99
N ILE A 75 21.67 12.04 -2.39
CA ILE A 75 20.40 11.48 -1.95
C ILE A 75 20.68 10.33 -0.98
N VAL A 76 20.11 10.41 0.22
CA VAL A 76 20.11 9.33 1.20
C VAL A 76 18.69 8.78 1.24
N ALA A 77 18.52 7.48 1.01
CA ALA A 77 17.20 6.83 1.01
C ALA A 77 17.20 5.60 1.90
N ASP A 78 16.05 5.33 2.50
CA ASP A 78 15.77 4.10 3.23
C ASP A 78 14.35 3.63 2.90
N SER A 79 14.09 2.32 3.04
CA SER A 79 12.79 1.76 2.76
C SER A 79 12.38 0.71 3.78
N LYS A 80 11.07 0.60 4.00
CA LYS A 80 10.50 -0.39 4.90
C LYS A 80 9.30 -1.09 4.26
N THR A 81 9.39 -2.40 4.16
CA THR A 81 8.27 -3.24 3.74
C THR A 81 7.46 -3.68 4.96
N PHE A 82 6.13 -3.65 4.86
CA PHE A 82 5.23 -4.12 5.90
C PHE A 82 4.04 -4.89 5.30
N ARG A 83 3.56 -5.88 6.05
CA ARG A 83 2.38 -6.67 5.68
C ARG A 83 1.12 -5.95 6.15
N VAL A 84 0.18 -5.77 5.23
CA VAL A 84 -1.12 -5.20 5.50
C VAL A 84 -2.16 -6.32 5.53
N GLN A 85 -3.20 -6.16 6.34
CA GLN A 85 -4.29 -7.12 6.36
C GLN A 85 -4.85 -7.33 4.95
N LYS A 86 -5.06 -8.60 4.59
CA LYS A 86 -5.67 -9.04 3.33
C LYS A 86 -7.08 -8.46 3.21
N CYS A 87 -7.26 -7.49 2.31
CA CYS A 87 -8.51 -6.76 2.17
C CYS A 87 -8.73 -6.33 0.72
N LEU A 88 -9.87 -6.71 0.14
CA LEU A 88 -10.27 -6.29 -1.20
C LEU A 88 -10.99 -4.93 -1.14
N MET A 89 -10.73 -4.07 -2.12
CA MET A 89 -11.36 -2.75 -2.21
C MET A 89 -12.88 -2.85 -2.37
N ASN A 90 -13.34 -3.75 -3.25
CA ASN A 90 -14.76 -3.99 -3.47
C ASN A 90 -15.25 -5.07 -2.51
N LYS A 91 -16.18 -4.70 -1.62
CA LYS A 91 -16.77 -5.63 -0.65
C LYS A 91 -18.00 -6.27 -1.27
N VAL A 92 -17.84 -7.49 -1.75
CA VAL A 92 -18.93 -8.29 -2.31
C VAL A 92 -19.55 -9.16 -1.24
N ARG A 93 -20.87 -9.19 -1.14
CA ARG A 93 -21.60 -10.14 -0.28
C ARG A 93 -22.71 -10.80 -1.06
N LEU A 94 -22.82 -12.11 -0.91
CA LEU A 94 -23.84 -12.94 -1.52
C LEU A 94 -24.60 -13.66 -0.41
N ASN A 95 -25.92 -13.57 -0.43
CA ASN A 95 -26.78 -14.19 0.56
C ASN A 95 -28.01 -14.85 -0.07
N PHE A 96 -28.40 -16.00 0.48
CA PHE A 96 -29.67 -16.64 0.18
C PHE A 96 -30.61 -16.46 1.38
N PRO A 97 -31.81 -15.86 1.20
CA PRO A 97 -32.77 -15.70 2.27
C PRO A 97 -33.28 -17.06 2.79
N HIS A 98 -33.31 -18.08 1.94
CA HIS A 98 -33.69 -19.43 2.29
C HIS A 98 -32.53 -20.40 2.08
N LYS A 99 -32.25 -21.25 3.07
CA LYS A 99 -31.14 -22.23 3.03
C LYS A 99 -31.38 -23.39 2.07
N LYS A 100 -32.65 -23.70 1.78
CA LYS A 100 -33.09 -24.77 0.90
C LYS A 100 -34.30 -24.28 0.14
N GLN A 101 -34.46 -24.79 -1.08
CA GLN A 101 -35.61 -24.51 -1.92
C GLN A 101 -36.03 -25.80 -2.62
N TYR A 102 -37.33 -25.95 -2.84
CA TYR A 102 -37.86 -27.11 -3.56
C TYR A 102 -37.59 -27.00 -5.06
N PRO A 103 -37.51 -28.13 -5.78
CA PRO A 103 -37.54 -28.09 -7.23
C PRO A 103 -38.81 -27.38 -7.71
N SER A 104 -38.71 -26.65 -8.82
CA SER A 104 -39.83 -25.90 -9.40
C SER A 104 -40.38 -24.74 -8.55
N THR A 105 -39.64 -24.26 -7.54
CA THR A 105 -39.96 -23.03 -6.83
C THR A 105 -38.90 -21.94 -7.05
N GLU A 106 -39.30 -20.68 -6.93
CA GLU A 106 -38.41 -19.54 -7.20
C GLU A 106 -37.32 -19.41 -6.13
N ALA A 107 -36.06 -19.29 -6.55
CA ALA A 107 -34.94 -19.06 -5.63
C ALA A 107 -34.43 -17.62 -5.77
N THR A 108 -34.49 -16.86 -4.68
CA THR A 108 -33.95 -15.49 -4.63
C THR A 108 -32.52 -15.50 -4.11
N MET A 109 -31.64 -14.71 -4.73
CA MET A 109 -30.27 -14.48 -4.27
C MET A 109 -30.01 -12.98 -4.17
N LEU A 110 -29.45 -12.55 -3.05
CA LEU A 110 -29.13 -11.15 -2.78
C LEU A 110 -27.63 -10.94 -2.95
N LEU A 111 -27.26 -10.06 -3.89
CA LEU A 111 -25.87 -9.68 -4.15
C LEU A 111 -25.70 -8.19 -3.85
N SER A 112 -24.70 -7.85 -3.04
CA SER A 112 -24.27 -6.48 -2.82
C SER A 112 -22.79 -6.32 -3.18
N ALA A 113 -22.49 -5.21 -3.85
CA ALA A 113 -21.16 -4.82 -4.29
C ALA A 113 -21.13 -3.29 -4.46
N SER A 114 -19.95 -2.72 -4.71
CA SER A 114 -19.83 -1.30 -5.04
C SER A 114 -20.66 -0.94 -6.28
N PRO A 115 -21.21 0.28 -6.37
CA PRO A 115 -21.98 0.74 -7.52
C PRO A 115 -21.21 0.55 -8.84
N PHE A 116 -21.93 0.23 -9.92
CA PHE A 116 -21.39 0.02 -11.26
C PHE A 116 -20.35 -1.11 -11.39
N SER A 117 -20.25 -2.01 -10.39
CA SER A 117 -19.40 -3.20 -10.49
C SER A 117 -19.99 -4.23 -11.45
N VAL A 118 -19.14 -4.85 -12.27
CA VAL A 118 -19.50 -6.05 -13.02
C VAL A 118 -19.32 -7.26 -12.11
N CYS A 119 -20.37 -8.05 -11.91
CA CYS A 119 -20.36 -9.22 -11.05
C CYS A 119 -20.55 -10.50 -11.85
N GLY A 120 -19.57 -11.41 -11.79
CA GLY A 120 -19.69 -12.77 -12.32
C GLY A 120 -20.20 -13.73 -11.26
N ILE A 121 -21.23 -14.52 -11.58
CA ILE A 121 -21.81 -15.50 -10.67
C ILE A 121 -21.55 -16.90 -11.23
N SER A 122 -21.06 -17.81 -10.38
CA SER A 122 -20.87 -19.22 -10.71
C SER A 122 -21.61 -20.09 -9.71
N LEU A 123 -22.34 -21.08 -10.22
CA LEU A 123 -23.14 -22.03 -9.45
C LEU A 123 -22.61 -23.43 -9.75
N VAL A 124 -22.36 -24.21 -8.70
CA VAL A 124 -21.74 -25.53 -8.80
C VAL A 124 -22.57 -26.53 -8.00
N ASP A 125 -22.83 -27.71 -8.58
CA ASP A 125 -23.48 -28.81 -7.86
C ASP A 125 -22.52 -29.36 -6.79
N LYS A 126 -23.04 -29.62 -5.58
CA LYS A 126 -22.26 -30.16 -4.47
C LYS A 126 -21.60 -31.51 -4.82
N ASN A 127 -22.22 -32.32 -5.66
CA ASN A 127 -21.70 -33.63 -6.05
C ASN A 127 -20.41 -33.53 -6.89
N ILE A 128 -20.15 -32.40 -7.55
CA ILE A 128 -18.91 -32.15 -8.32
C ILE A 128 -17.93 -31.22 -7.60
N GLN A 129 -18.26 -30.79 -6.37
CA GLN A 129 -17.43 -29.86 -5.59
C GLN A 129 -16.01 -30.41 -5.32
N ILE A 130 -15.81 -31.72 -5.33
CA ILE A 130 -14.50 -32.34 -5.12
C ILE A 130 -13.55 -32.05 -6.30
N LEU A 131 -14.06 -32.04 -7.54
CA LEU A 131 -13.29 -31.77 -8.75
C LEU A 131 -12.97 -30.27 -8.92
N SER A 132 -13.80 -29.39 -8.34
CA SER A 132 -13.67 -27.94 -8.50
C SER A 132 -12.84 -27.26 -7.42
N LYS A 133 -12.45 -27.94 -6.33
CA LYS A 133 -11.69 -27.30 -5.22
C LYS A 133 -10.35 -26.72 -5.67
N ASP A 134 -9.66 -27.41 -6.57
CA ASP A 134 -8.35 -26.96 -7.06
C ASP A 134 -8.46 -25.81 -8.06
N THR A 135 -9.57 -25.73 -8.80
CA THR A 135 -9.83 -24.66 -9.79
C THR A 135 -10.64 -23.50 -9.23
N GLN A 136 -11.31 -23.67 -8.09
CA GLN A 136 -12.12 -22.62 -7.49
C GLN A 136 -11.22 -21.45 -7.05
N PHE A 137 -11.55 -20.27 -7.55
CA PHE A 137 -10.93 -19.02 -7.14
C PHE A 137 -11.37 -18.67 -5.72
N ASN A 138 -10.42 -18.32 -4.87
CA ASN A 138 -10.66 -17.87 -3.50
C ASN A 138 -9.71 -16.73 -3.15
N ASP A 139 -10.03 -16.00 -2.07
CA ASP A 139 -9.25 -14.84 -1.63
C ASP A 139 -7.80 -15.21 -1.33
N GLU A 140 -7.56 -16.41 -0.77
CA GLU A 140 -6.19 -16.88 -0.46
C GLU A 140 -5.32 -17.04 -1.71
N LYS A 141 -5.85 -17.66 -2.76
CA LYS A 141 -5.16 -17.81 -4.05
C LYS A 141 -4.92 -16.46 -4.69
N LEU A 142 -5.88 -15.54 -4.61
CA LEU A 142 -5.72 -14.17 -5.10
C LEU A 142 -4.58 -13.45 -4.37
N PHE A 143 -4.62 -13.41 -3.04
CA PHE A 143 -3.56 -12.73 -2.28
C PHE A 143 -2.20 -13.41 -2.43
N LYS A 144 -2.15 -14.75 -2.53
CA LYS A 144 -0.91 -15.46 -2.83
C LYS A 144 -0.35 -15.10 -4.21
N TRP A 145 -1.22 -14.95 -5.20
CA TRP A 145 -0.85 -14.50 -6.54
C TRP A 145 -0.38 -13.04 -6.52
N MET A 146 -1.02 -12.15 -5.77
CA MET A 146 -0.54 -10.78 -5.59
C MET A 146 0.83 -10.73 -4.91
N GLU A 147 1.03 -11.52 -3.85
CA GLU A 147 2.31 -11.63 -3.14
C GLU A 147 3.44 -12.12 -4.05
N SER A 148 3.16 -13.04 -4.99
CA SER A 148 4.18 -13.54 -5.92
C SER A 148 4.61 -12.52 -6.98
N HIS A 149 3.89 -11.40 -7.11
CA HIS A 149 4.25 -10.32 -8.03
C HIS A 149 4.86 -9.11 -7.29
N ASP A 150 5.06 -9.21 -5.97
CA ASP A 150 5.84 -8.22 -5.25
C ASP A 150 7.30 -8.28 -5.71
N VAL A 151 7.90 -7.11 -5.97
CA VAL A 151 9.26 -7.00 -6.47
C VAL A 151 10.16 -6.63 -5.30
N ASP A 152 11.09 -7.49 -4.97
CA ASP A 152 12.10 -7.27 -3.92
C ASP A 152 13.52 -7.17 -4.50
N SER A 153 14.50 -6.88 -3.66
CA SER A 153 15.92 -6.79 -4.05
C SER A 153 16.44 -8.03 -4.76
N ASP A 154 15.86 -9.18 -4.45
CA ASP A 154 16.27 -10.50 -4.94
C ASP A 154 15.47 -10.93 -6.19
N THR A 155 14.51 -10.12 -6.63
CA THR A 155 13.70 -10.43 -7.82
C THR A 155 14.49 -10.11 -9.09
N GLU A 156 14.86 -11.16 -9.85
CA GLU A 156 15.49 -10.96 -11.15
C GLU A 156 14.55 -10.20 -12.11
N PRO A 157 15.06 -9.21 -12.87
CA PRO A 157 14.26 -8.49 -13.84
C PRO A 157 13.74 -9.46 -14.91
N HIS A 158 12.43 -9.68 -14.92
CA HIS A 158 11.80 -10.44 -15.98
C HIS A 158 11.99 -9.71 -17.31
N ARG A 159 12.74 -10.33 -18.23
CA ARG A 159 12.97 -9.81 -19.59
C ARG A 159 11.61 -9.53 -20.24
N ALA A 160 11.33 -8.26 -20.52
CA ALA A 160 10.15 -7.87 -21.28
C ALA A 160 10.14 -8.68 -22.59
N ARG A 161 9.18 -9.59 -22.73
CA ARG A 161 9.02 -10.35 -23.96
C ARG A 161 8.54 -9.37 -25.03
N LYS A 162 9.38 -9.16 -26.04
CA LYS A 162 9.14 -8.26 -27.20
C LYS A 162 7.93 -8.64 -28.08
N HIS A 163 7.08 -9.57 -27.67
CA HIS A 163 5.99 -10.14 -28.48
C HIS A 163 4.59 -9.85 -27.93
N GLN A 164 4.45 -8.80 -27.12
CA GLN A 164 3.14 -8.38 -26.61
C GLN A 164 2.92 -6.89 -26.88
N CYS A 165 2.97 -6.54 -28.16
CA CYS A 165 2.29 -5.41 -28.81
C CYS A 165 2.05 -5.84 -30.26
#